data_AF-A0A5I2DYX8-F1
#
_entry.id   AF-A0A5I2DYX8-F1
#
_cell.length_a   1.000
_cell.length_b   1.000
_cell.length_c   1.000
_cell.angle_alpha   90.00
_cell.angle_beta   90.00
_cell.angle_gamma   90.00
#
_symmetry.space_group_name_H-M   'P 1'
#
loop_
_entity.id
_entity.type
_entity.pdbx_description
1 polymer ?
#
loop_
_entity_poly.entity_id
_entity_poly.type
_entity_poly.pdbx_seq_one_letter_code
_entity_poly.pdbx_strand_id
1 'polypeptide(L)'
;MNNRCALVSKIIAFSCVDGPGSRLALFLQGCNLRCKNCHNPWTMGRCNDCGECVSQCPHHALSVDGGKVVWRSDVCEQCDTCLKMCPQQATPMAQTMSIDDVLRHIRKASLFIEGITVSGGEATTQLPFIVALFTAIKADPQLQRLTCLVDSNGQLSETGWQKLLPVCDGVMLDLKAWKSECHHRLTGRDNTHIKHSIRFLAAQGKLAELRLLVIPGQVDYAAHIDSLAAFITSLGEVPVRLNAFHAHGVYGEAKAWPGATPQEVERLADGLRARGVAKLILPALYL
;
A
#
# COMPACT_ATOMS: atom_id res chain seq x y z
N MET A 1 -6.96 3.95 27.98
CA MET A 1 -7.02 2.94 26.89
C MET A 1 -7.52 3.65 25.64
N ASN A 2 -6.78 3.57 24.55
CA ASN A 2 -7.14 4.26 23.30
C ASN A 2 -8.05 3.32 22.49
N ASN A 3 -9.37 3.50 22.59
CA ASN A 3 -10.38 2.61 22.00
C ASN A 3 -10.52 2.75 20.46
N ARG A 4 -9.55 3.34 19.78
CA ARG A 4 -9.58 3.43 18.32
C ARG A 4 -9.27 2.06 17.72
N CYS A 5 -10.14 1.62 16.83
CA CYS A 5 -9.94 0.38 16.08
C CYS A 5 -9.79 0.67 14.58
N ALA A 6 -9.14 -0.23 13.88
CA ALA A 6 -9.13 -0.29 12.43
C ALA A 6 -9.53 -1.68 11.95
N LEU A 7 -10.03 -1.73 10.73
CA LEU A 7 -10.23 -2.98 10.01
C LEU A 7 -8.90 -3.37 9.37
N VAL A 8 -8.27 -4.42 9.88
CA VAL A 8 -6.96 -4.95 9.49
C VAL A 8 -7.16 -6.22 8.68
N SER A 9 -6.61 -6.29 7.47
CA SER A 9 -6.73 -7.44 6.58
C SER A 9 -5.59 -8.45 6.73
N LYS A 10 -4.40 -7.98 7.10
CA LYS A 10 -3.21 -8.83 7.28
C LYS A 10 -2.17 -8.13 8.15
N ILE A 11 -1.43 -8.93 8.92
CA ILE A 11 -0.19 -8.50 9.59
C ILE A 11 0.93 -9.41 9.09
N ILE A 12 1.98 -8.82 8.55
CA ILE A 12 3.23 -9.52 8.23
C ILE A 12 4.24 -9.11 9.30
N ALA A 13 4.57 -10.04 10.19
CA ALA A 13 5.41 -9.75 11.36
C ALA A 13 6.83 -9.29 10.99
N PHE A 14 7.35 -9.75 9.85
CA PHE A 14 8.66 -9.40 9.33
C PHE A 14 8.62 -9.35 7.80
N SER A 15 9.01 -8.21 7.22
CA SER A 15 9.10 -7.96 5.79
C SER A 15 10.33 -7.11 5.48
N CYS A 16 10.98 -7.40 4.35
CA CYS A 16 12.09 -6.63 3.79
C CYS A 16 11.71 -5.90 2.49
N VAL A 17 10.43 -5.94 2.10
CA VAL A 17 9.93 -5.35 0.86
C VAL A 17 8.91 -4.22 1.09
N ASP A 18 8.37 -4.09 2.30
CA ASP A 18 7.39 -3.06 2.68
C ASP A 18 8.04 -1.76 3.17
N GLY A 19 9.20 -1.39 2.63
CA GLY A 19 9.97 -0.20 2.98
C GLY A 19 11.42 -0.52 3.38
N PRO A 20 12.20 0.50 3.79
CA PRO A 20 13.60 0.32 4.17
C PRO A 20 13.75 -0.48 5.48
N GLY A 21 14.74 -1.38 5.48
CA GLY A 21 15.08 -2.22 6.62
C GLY A 21 14.11 -3.37 6.85
N SER A 22 14.24 -4.00 8.01
CA SER A 22 13.30 -5.02 8.49
C SER A 22 12.07 -4.38 9.13
N ARG A 23 10.86 -4.73 8.68
CA ARG A 23 9.62 -4.05 9.11
C ARG A 23 8.50 -5.02 9.43
N LEU A 24 7.64 -4.64 10.37
CA LEU A 24 6.29 -5.22 10.44
C LEU A 24 5.38 -4.45 9.50
N ALA A 25 4.69 -5.15 8.60
CA ALA A 25 3.74 -4.53 7.68
C ALA A 25 2.30 -4.82 8.12
N LEU A 26 1.55 -3.74 8.38
CA LEU A 26 0.16 -3.74 8.83
C LEU A 26 -0.73 -3.35 7.65
N PHE A 27 -1.48 -4.30 7.10
CA PHE A 27 -2.36 -4.08 5.96
C PHE A 27 -3.76 -3.72 6.45
N LEU A 28 -4.20 -2.51 6.15
CA LEU A 28 -5.55 -2.04 6.47
C LEU A 28 -6.53 -2.30 5.32
N GLN A 29 -7.79 -2.56 5.66
CA GLN A 29 -8.86 -2.81 4.70
C GLN A 29 -9.46 -1.50 4.17
N GLY A 30 -9.81 -1.50 2.88
CA GLY A 30 -10.46 -0.41 2.15
C GLY A 30 -9.47 0.37 1.30
N CYS A 31 -9.82 0.63 0.04
CA CYS A 31 -9.06 1.49 -0.88
C CYS A 31 -10.01 2.45 -1.61
N ASN A 32 -9.57 3.68 -1.83
CA ASN A 32 -10.31 4.67 -2.61
C ASN A 32 -9.94 4.69 -4.10
N LEU A 33 -8.99 3.87 -4.54
CA LEU A 33 -8.70 3.58 -5.95
C LEU A 33 -9.24 2.22 -6.39
N ARG A 34 -9.33 2.01 -7.69
CA ARG A 34 -9.71 0.75 -8.36
C ARG A 34 -8.66 0.37 -9.39
N CYS A 35 -7.43 0.16 -8.92
CA CYS A 35 -6.30 -0.13 -9.79
C CYS A 35 -6.52 -1.46 -10.51
N LYS A 36 -6.51 -1.44 -11.85
CA LYS A 36 -6.65 -2.63 -12.69
C LYS A 36 -5.55 -3.67 -12.45
N ASN A 37 -4.36 -3.21 -12.06
CA ASN A 37 -3.18 -4.00 -11.75
C ASN A 37 -3.00 -4.30 -10.24
N CYS A 38 -4.06 -4.18 -9.43
CA CYS A 38 -3.94 -4.42 -7.99
C CYS A 38 -3.55 -5.89 -7.70
N HIS A 39 -2.47 -6.10 -6.95
CA HIS A 39 -2.06 -7.42 -6.45
C HIS A 39 -2.90 -7.92 -5.28
N ASN A 40 -3.63 -7.02 -4.59
CA ASN A 40 -4.46 -7.34 -3.43
C ASN A 40 -5.88 -6.78 -3.61
N PRO A 41 -6.63 -7.13 -4.67
CA PRO A 41 -7.91 -6.47 -4.96
C PRO A 41 -8.94 -6.62 -3.84
N TRP A 42 -8.88 -7.71 -3.06
CA TRP A 42 -9.72 -7.92 -1.87
C TRP A 42 -9.46 -6.93 -0.73
N THR A 43 -8.48 -6.04 -0.81
CA THR A 43 -8.31 -4.94 0.15
C THR A 43 -9.05 -3.66 -0.29
N MET A 44 -9.66 -3.63 -1.48
CA MET A 44 -10.33 -2.43 -2.01
C MET A 44 -11.67 -2.15 -1.35
N GLY A 45 -12.52 -3.17 -1.21
CA GLY A 45 -13.84 -3.05 -0.61
C GLY A 45 -13.84 -3.22 0.90
N ARG A 46 -15.03 -3.31 1.48
CA ARG A 46 -15.26 -3.76 2.86
C ARG A 46 -16.33 -4.84 2.81
N CYS A 47 -16.17 -5.90 3.62
CA CYS A 47 -17.18 -6.94 3.71
C CYS A 47 -18.51 -6.30 4.14
N ASN A 48 -19.58 -6.62 3.42
CA ASN A 48 -20.94 -6.19 3.72
C ASN A 48 -21.80 -7.35 4.27
N ASP A 49 -21.14 -8.42 4.71
CA ASP A 49 -21.76 -9.59 5.31
C ASP A 49 -22.80 -10.33 4.45
N CYS A 50 -22.74 -10.19 3.11
CA CYS A 50 -23.68 -10.85 2.18
C CYS A 50 -23.68 -12.39 2.24
N GLY A 51 -22.64 -13.01 2.79
CA GLY A 51 -22.58 -14.46 2.99
C GLY A 51 -22.26 -15.30 1.75
N GLU A 52 -22.10 -14.71 0.55
CA GLU A 52 -21.84 -15.47 -0.69
C GLU A 52 -20.63 -16.40 -0.62
N CYS A 53 -19.59 -16.00 0.12
CA CYS A 53 -18.38 -16.81 0.29
C CYS A 53 -18.55 -18.01 1.25
N VAL A 54 -19.61 -18.05 2.06
CA VAL A 54 -19.79 -19.04 3.13
C VAL A 54 -20.05 -20.42 2.56
N SER A 55 -21.01 -20.54 1.63
CA SER A 55 -21.36 -21.82 0.99
C SER A 55 -20.26 -22.37 0.07
N GLN A 56 -19.24 -21.57 -0.19
CA GLN A 56 -18.20 -21.83 -1.17
C GLN A 56 -16.85 -22.08 -0.51
N CYS A 57 -16.76 -21.95 0.82
CA CYS A 57 -15.54 -22.22 1.56
C CYS A 57 -15.30 -23.74 1.65
N PRO A 58 -14.27 -24.29 0.98
CA PRO A 58 -14.05 -25.74 0.93
C PRO A 58 -13.65 -26.34 2.29
N HIS A 59 -13.12 -25.53 3.20
CA HIS A 59 -12.72 -25.95 4.56
C HIS A 59 -13.78 -25.62 5.61
N HIS A 60 -14.95 -25.09 5.22
CA HIS A 60 -16.01 -24.68 6.14
C HIS A 60 -15.54 -23.74 7.26
N ALA A 61 -14.55 -22.89 6.96
CA ALA A 61 -13.97 -21.93 7.90
C ALA A 61 -14.79 -20.64 8.03
N LEU A 62 -15.86 -20.49 7.25
CA LEU A 62 -16.75 -19.33 7.25
C LEU A 62 -18.16 -19.76 7.66
N SER A 63 -18.85 -18.90 8.39
CA SER A 63 -20.27 -19.07 8.76
C SER A 63 -20.98 -17.71 8.79
N VAL A 64 -22.31 -17.71 8.86
CA VAL A 64 -23.10 -16.50 9.15
C VAL A 64 -23.65 -16.61 10.57
N ASP A 65 -23.35 -15.64 11.42
CA ASP A 65 -23.90 -15.52 12.76
C ASP A 65 -24.37 -14.09 13.02
N GLY A 66 -25.59 -13.93 13.53
CA GLY A 66 -26.18 -12.60 13.74
C GLY A 66 -26.20 -11.70 12.49
N GLY A 67 -26.28 -12.28 11.29
CA GLY A 67 -26.21 -11.54 10.02
C GLY A 67 -24.80 -11.06 9.65
N LYS A 68 -23.75 -11.54 10.31
CA LYS A 68 -22.35 -11.23 10.00
C LYS A 68 -21.60 -12.46 9.53
N VAL A 69 -20.70 -12.27 8.58
CA VAL A 69 -19.79 -13.34 8.17
C VAL A 69 -18.72 -13.50 9.25
N VAL A 70 -18.65 -14.68 9.85
CA VAL A 70 -17.68 -15.04 10.86
C VAL A 70 -16.60 -15.92 10.23
N TRP A 71 -15.34 -15.54 10.44
CA TRP A 71 -14.18 -16.29 10.01
C TRP A 71 -13.52 -17.01 11.20
N ARG A 72 -13.35 -18.33 11.05
CA ARG A 72 -12.63 -19.19 12.00
C ARG A 72 -11.20 -19.40 11.53
N SER A 73 -10.26 -18.68 12.13
CA SER A 73 -8.85 -18.68 11.73
C SER A 73 -8.14 -20.00 12.04
N ASP A 74 -8.62 -20.76 13.02
CA ASP A 74 -8.15 -22.09 13.41
C ASP A 74 -8.52 -23.19 12.41
N VAL A 75 -9.57 -22.97 11.60
CA VAL A 75 -10.04 -23.92 10.58
C VAL A 75 -9.57 -23.52 9.17
N CYS A 76 -9.33 -22.22 8.94
CA CYS A 76 -9.02 -21.71 7.60
C CYS A 76 -7.62 -22.10 7.12
N GLU A 77 -7.55 -22.84 6.00
CA GLU A 77 -6.29 -23.17 5.31
C GLU A 77 -5.79 -22.08 4.34
N GLN A 78 -6.40 -20.88 4.34
CA GLN A 78 -5.97 -19.74 3.51
C GLN A 78 -5.90 -20.07 2.00
N CYS A 79 -6.86 -20.85 1.48
CA CYS A 79 -6.92 -21.22 0.05
C CYS A 79 -7.38 -20.09 -0.90
N ASP A 80 -7.69 -18.91 -0.38
CA ASP A 80 -8.16 -17.71 -1.09
C ASP A 80 -9.47 -17.84 -1.89
N THR A 81 -10.21 -18.95 -1.76
CA THR A 81 -11.49 -19.15 -2.46
C THR A 81 -12.49 -18.02 -2.17
N CYS A 82 -12.60 -17.61 -0.91
CA CYS A 82 -13.48 -16.51 -0.51
C CYS A 82 -13.07 -15.15 -1.09
N LEU A 83 -11.78 -14.92 -1.34
CA LEU A 83 -11.26 -13.68 -1.90
C LEU A 83 -11.58 -13.57 -3.39
N LYS A 84 -11.41 -14.67 -4.12
CA LYS A 84 -11.61 -14.74 -5.58
C LYS A 84 -13.04 -14.47 -6.00
N MET A 85 -14.01 -14.81 -5.16
CA MET A 85 -15.43 -14.69 -5.49
C MET A 85 -16.15 -13.53 -4.82
N CYS A 86 -15.49 -12.81 -3.90
CA CYS A 86 -16.16 -11.75 -3.16
C CYS A 86 -16.62 -10.64 -4.11
N PRO A 87 -17.94 -10.36 -4.22
CA PRO A 87 -18.45 -9.32 -5.12
C PRO A 87 -18.02 -7.92 -4.68
N GLN A 88 -17.69 -7.76 -3.40
CA GLN A 88 -17.24 -6.49 -2.83
C GLN A 88 -15.75 -6.24 -3.04
N GLN A 89 -14.99 -7.19 -3.61
CA GLN A 89 -13.53 -7.14 -3.58
C GLN A 89 -13.02 -6.87 -2.15
N ALA A 90 -13.56 -7.64 -1.20
CA ALA A 90 -13.24 -7.59 0.21
C ALA A 90 -12.71 -8.95 0.68
N THR A 91 -12.23 -9.01 1.93
CA THR A 91 -11.90 -10.27 2.60
C THR A 91 -12.79 -10.45 3.83
N PRO A 92 -13.37 -11.66 4.07
CA PRO A 92 -14.04 -11.98 5.32
C PRO A 92 -13.04 -12.18 6.47
N MET A 93 -11.74 -12.23 6.17
CA MET A 93 -10.66 -12.40 7.15
C MET A 93 -10.20 -11.09 7.77
N ALA A 94 -10.73 -9.94 7.32
CA ALA A 94 -10.38 -8.66 7.95
C ALA A 94 -10.96 -8.58 9.36
N GLN A 95 -10.13 -8.23 10.33
CA GLN A 95 -10.48 -8.18 11.74
C GLN A 95 -10.46 -6.74 12.25
N THR A 96 -11.41 -6.41 13.11
CA THR A 96 -11.36 -5.16 13.87
C THR A 96 -10.32 -5.30 14.97
N MET A 97 -9.26 -4.51 14.91
CA MET A 97 -8.18 -4.52 15.88
C MET A 97 -8.05 -3.16 16.54
N SER A 98 -7.93 -3.15 17.87
CA SER A 98 -7.60 -1.96 18.65
C SER A 98 -6.12 -1.61 18.53
N ILE A 99 -5.75 -0.41 19.01
CA ILE A 99 -4.34 -0.03 19.15
C ILE A 99 -3.59 -1.05 20.00
N ASP A 100 -4.17 -1.49 21.13
CA ASP A 100 -3.52 -2.44 22.04
C ASP A 100 -3.32 -3.82 21.40
N ASP A 101 -4.24 -4.26 20.55
CA ASP A 101 -4.08 -5.49 19.76
C ASP A 101 -2.87 -5.40 18.85
N VAL A 102 -2.78 -4.33 18.06
CA VAL A 102 -1.65 -4.13 17.13
C VAL A 102 -0.33 -3.97 17.86
N LEU A 103 -0.30 -3.22 18.97
CA LEU A 103 0.91 -3.08 19.80
C LEU A 103 1.39 -4.43 20.35
N ARG A 104 0.49 -5.36 20.70
CA ARG A 104 0.89 -6.72 21.09
C ARG A 104 1.58 -7.47 19.96
N HIS A 105 1.13 -7.32 18.72
CA HIS A 105 1.82 -7.91 17.56
C HIS A 105 3.19 -7.26 17.33
N ILE A 106 3.29 -5.93 17.42
CA ILE A 106 4.55 -5.20 17.25
C ILE A 106 5.57 -5.62 18.32
N ARG A 107 5.18 -5.75 19.59
CA ARG A 107 6.09 -6.17 20.67
C ARG A 107 6.69 -7.56 20.41
N LYS A 108 5.90 -8.51 19.90
CA LYS A 108 6.37 -9.86 19.55
C LYS A 108 7.46 -9.84 18.47
N ALA A 109 7.34 -8.93 17.50
CA ALA A 109 8.30 -8.80 16.40
C ALA A 109 9.44 -7.82 16.70
N SER A 110 9.31 -7.00 17.75
CA SER A 110 10.13 -5.79 17.97
C SER A 110 11.63 -6.02 17.83
N LEU A 111 12.17 -7.10 18.40
CA LEU A 111 13.62 -7.42 18.35
C LEU A 111 14.15 -7.68 16.94
N PHE A 112 13.28 -8.04 15.99
CA PHE A 112 13.65 -8.39 14.61
C PHE A 112 13.29 -7.30 13.59
N ILE A 113 12.75 -6.17 14.04
CA ILE A 113 12.30 -5.09 13.16
C ILE A 113 12.93 -3.74 13.56
N GLU A 114 13.16 -2.92 12.54
CA GLU A 114 13.62 -1.52 12.64
C GLU A 114 12.44 -0.54 12.57
N GLY A 115 11.26 -1.00 12.15
CA GLY A 115 10.09 -0.16 12.04
C GLY A 115 8.81 -0.89 11.71
N ILE A 116 7.74 -0.11 11.54
CA ILE A 116 6.46 -0.58 11.03
C ILE A 116 6.07 0.19 9.77
N THR A 117 5.37 -0.48 8.86
CA THR A 117 4.73 0.15 7.71
C THR A 117 3.24 -0.12 7.77
N VAL A 118 2.41 0.92 7.71
CA VAL A 118 0.97 0.78 7.55
C VAL A 118 0.64 0.90 6.06
N SER A 119 0.16 -0.20 5.47
CA SER A 119 -0.16 -0.38 4.05
C SER A 119 -1.58 -0.98 3.93
N GLY A 120 -1.87 -1.78 2.90
CA GLY A 120 -3.16 -2.45 2.70
C GLY A 120 -3.82 -2.12 1.37
N GLY A 121 -5.07 -1.64 1.45
CA GLY A 121 -5.73 -0.98 0.33
C GLY A 121 -5.22 0.46 0.20
N GLU A 122 -5.90 1.40 0.83
CA GLU A 122 -5.41 2.75 1.10
C GLU A 122 -5.47 2.99 2.61
N ALA A 123 -4.31 2.86 3.26
CA ALA A 123 -4.17 2.96 4.70
C ALA A 123 -4.79 4.26 5.25
N THR A 124 -4.57 5.39 4.57
CA THR A 124 -4.99 6.70 5.08
C THR A 124 -6.50 6.88 5.09
N THR A 125 -7.29 5.98 4.51
CA THR A 125 -8.75 5.95 4.71
C THR A 125 -9.14 5.70 6.17
N GLN A 126 -8.21 5.18 6.98
CA GLN A 126 -8.37 4.96 8.42
C GLN A 126 -7.41 5.86 9.23
N LEU A 127 -7.15 7.08 8.75
CA LEU A 127 -6.20 8.05 9.34
C LEU A 127 -6.29 8.20 10.87
N PRO A 128 -7.48 8.31 11.51
CA PRO A 128 -7.54 8.46 12.97
C PRO A 128 -6.88 7.30 13.73
N PHE A 129 -6.93 6.09 13.19
CA PHE A 129 -6.26 4.93 13.78
C PHE A 129 -4.74 5.02 13.60
N ILE A 130 -4.27 5.37 12.39
CA ILE A 130 -2.83 5.50 12.10
C ILE A 130 -2.17 6.52 13.02
N VAL A 131 -2.77 7.70 13.17
CA VAL A 131 -2.24 8.75 14.06
C VAL A 131 -2.15 8.23 15.49
N ALA A 132 -3.20 7.59 15.99
CA ALA A 132 -3.23 7.04 17.33
C ALA A 132 -2.19 5.92 17.55
N LEU A 133 -2.01 5.04 16.56
CA LEU A 133 -1.04 3.95 16.62
C LEU A 133 0.38 4.51 16.68
N PHE A 134 0.72 5.45 15.79
CA PHE A 134 2.05 6.05 15.75
C PHE A 134 2.35 6.89 16.99
N THR A 135 1.36 7.65 17.51
CA THR A 135 1.50 8.32 18.80
C THR A 135 1.82 7.33 19.91
N ALA A 136 1.11 6.19 19.96
CA ALA A 136 1.32 5.18 20.99
C ALA A 136 2.71 4.51 20.88
N ILE A 137 3.18 4.23 19.66
CA ILE A 137 4.52 3.67 19.43
C ILE A 137 5.60 4.65 19.88
N LYS A 138 5.49 5.92 19.50
CA LYS A 138 6.46 6.97 19.87
C LYS A 138 6.47 7.26 21.39
N ALA A 139 5.35 7.04 22.09
CA ALA A 139 5.25 7.22 23.53
C ALA A 139 5.68 5.99 24.34
N ASP A 140 5.80 4.81 23.71
CA ASP A 140 6.18 3.57 24.38
C ASP A 140 7.72 3.44 24.46
N PRO A 141 8.33 3.38 25.65
CA PRO A 141 9.78 3.33 25.80
C PRO A 141 10.46 2.14 25.10
N GLN A 142 9.75 1.03 24.91
CA GLN A 142 10.28 -0.17 24.24
C GLN A 142 10.15 -0.09 22.72
N LEU A 143 9.22 0.71 22.20
CA LEU A 143 8.88 0.77 20.78
C LEU A 143 9.29 2.09 20.11
N GLN A 144 9.59 3.15 20.87
CA GLN A 144 9.92 4.48 20.33
C GLN A 144 11.13 4.50 19.38
N ARG A 145 11.98 3.46 19.40
CA ARG A 145 13.08 3.29 18.44
C ARG A 145 12.61 2.86 17.04
N LEU A 146 11.38 2.37 16.91
CA LEU A 146 10.83 1.87 15.66
C LEU A 146 10.38 3.04 14.78
N THR A 147 10.84 3.05 13.54
CA THR A 147 10.36 4.01 12.55
C THR A 147 8.93 3.69 12.12
N CYS A 148 8.09 4.71 11.96
CA CYS A 148 6.70 4.61 11.57
C CYS A 148 6.52 5.15 10.15
N LEU A 149 6.23 4.26 9.19
CA LEU A 149 6.00 4.61 7.79
C LEU A 149 4.56 4.33 7.35
N VAL A 150 4.07 5.11 6.38
CA VAL A 150 2.82 4.83 5.67
C VAL A 150 3.12 4.56 4.20
N ASP A 151 2.50 3.52 3.65
CA ASP A 151 2.46 3.23 2.22
C ASP A 151 1.08 3.64 1.68
N SER A 152 1.06 4.58 0.74
CA SER A 152 -0.18 5.24 0.31
C SER A 152 -0.18 5.57 -1.17
N ASN A 153 -1.38 5.60 -1.75
CA ASN A 153 -1.62 6.08 -3.10
C ASN A 153 -1.66 7.61 -3.22
N GLY A 154 -1.54 8.35 -2.12
CA GLY A 154 -1.39 9.82 -2.15
C GLY A 154 -2.69 10.62 -2.20
N GLN A 155 -3.87 10.00 -2.14
CA GLN A 155 -5.16 10.70 -2.21
C GLN A 155 -5.59 11.42 -0.92
N LEU A 156 -4.86 11.27 0.19
CA LEU A 156 -5.17 11.98 1.43
C LEU A 156 -5.06 13.50 1.22
N SER A 157 -5.97 14.27 1.82
CA SER A 157 -5.91 15.73 1.78
C SER A 157 -4.66 16.26 2.49
N GLU A 158 -4.22 17.47 2.13
CA GLU A 158 -3.12 18.15 2.82
C GLU A 158 -3.37 18.25 4.33
N THR A 159 -4.59 18.61 4.74
CA THR A 159 -5.01 18.64 6.16
C THR A 159 -4.92 17.26 6.84
N GLY A 160 -5.10 16.18 6.09
CA GLY A 160 -4.90 14.82 6.55
C GLY A 160 -3.40 14.53 6.74
N TRP A 161 -2.56 14.90 5.77
CA TRP A 161 -1.11 14.77 5.89
C TRP A 161 -0.58 15.56 7.09
N GLN A 162 -1.00 16.81 7.27
CA GLN A 162 -0.62 17.66 8.40
C GLN A 162 -0.89 17.01 9.76
N LYS A 163 -1.97 16.23 9.90
CA LYS A 163 -2.27 15.47 11.13
C LYS A 163 -1.32 14.29 11.35
N LEU A 164 -0.76 13.74 10.27
CA LEU A 164 0.13 12.59 10.30
C LEU A 164 1.60 12.99 10.49
N LEU A 165 2.04 14.14 9.96
CA LEU A 165 3.43 14.61 10.00
C LEU A 165 4.09 14.53 11.39
N PRO A 166 3.44 14.90 12.52
CA PRO A 166 4.09 14.91 13.83
C PRO A 166 4.45 13.52 14.35
N VAL A 167 3.76 12.48 13.86
CA VAL A 167 3.87 11.12 14.37
C VAL A 167 4.41 10.13 13.34
N CYS A 168 4.65 10.58 12.11
CA CYS A 168 5.13 9.75 11.01
C CYS A 168 6.58 10.08 10.68
N ASP A 169 7.40 9.07 10.49
CA ASP A 169 8.81 9.25 10.11
C ASP A 169 8.94 9.45 8.60
N GLY A 170 8.05 8.85 7.81
CA GLY A 170 7.97 9.10 6.37
C GLY A 170 6.83 8.37 5.68
N VAL A 171 6.57 8.74 4.43
CA VAL A 171 5.50 8.19 3.60
C VAL A 171 6.11 7.73 2.28
N MET A 172 5.71 6.56 1.82
CA MET A 172 6.03 6.04 0.50
C MET A 172 4.81 6.25 -0.38
N LEU A 173 4.97 6.96 -1.50
CA LEU A 173 3.86 7.28 -2.40
C LEU A 173 4.03 6.67 -3.77
N ASP A 174 2.95 6.13 -4.32
CA ASP A 174 2.88 5.69 -5.71
C ASP A 174 2.40 6.82 -6.63
N LEU A 175 3.17 7.15 -7.67
CA LEU A 175 2.64 7.84 -8.85
C LEU A 175 2.38 6.79 -9.93
N LYS A 176 1.11 6.43 -10.15
CA LYS A 176 0.72 5.26 -10.99
C LYS A 176 0.66 5.54 -12.50
N ALA A 177 0.72 6.81 -12.90
CA ALA A 177 0.83 7.29 -14.27
C ALA A 177 1.16 8.80 -14.25
N TRP A 178 1.69 9.34 -15.34
CA TRP A 178 1.98 10.76 -15.48
C TRP A 178 0.73 11.59 -15.84
N LYS A 179 0.03 11.32 -16.94
CA LYS A 179 -1.17 12.07 -17.34
C LYS A 179 -2.39 11.62 -16.55
N SER A 180 -3.28 12.57 -16.25
CA SER A 180 -4.55 12.31 -15.56
C SER A 180 -5.41 11.29 -16.29
N GLU A 181 -5.44 11.32 -17.62
CA GLU A 181 -6.19 10.37 -18.45
C GLU A 181 -5.67 8.93 -18.28
N CYS A 182 -4.34 8.75 -18.38
CA CYS A 182 -3.71 7.44 -18.16
C CYS A 182 -3.95 6.95 -16.72
N HIS A 183 -3.84 7.84 -15.73
CA HIS A 183 -4.11 7.50 -14.33
C HIS A 183 -5.57 7.10 -14.10
N HIS A 184 -6.51 7.81 -14.72
CA HIS A 184 -7.94 7.50 -14.64
C HIS A 184 -8.24 6.15 -15.27
N ARG A 185 -7.69 5.87 -16.45
CA ARG A 185 -7.82 4.56 -17.11
C ARG A 185 -7.31 3.41 -16.24
N LEU A 186 -6.19 3.60 -15.53
CA LEU A 186 -5.57 2.57 -14.69
C LEU A 186 -6.24 2.40 -13.32
N THR A 187 -6.70 3.48 -12.70
CA THR A 187 -7.05 3.51 -11.27
C THR A 187 -8.48 3.96 -10.97
N GLY A 188 -9.19 4.49 -11.96
CA GLY A 188 -10.52 5.09 -11.81
C GLY A 188 -10.52 6.51 -11.25
N ARG A 189 -9.37 7.18 -11.09
CA ARG A 189 -9.25 8.57 -10.62
C ARG A 189 -8.15 9.33 -11.35
N ASP A 190 -8.17 10.67 -11.33
CA ASP A 190 -7.02 11.47 -11.75
C ASP A 190 -5.89 11.48 -10.68
N ASN A 191 -4.74 12.09 -11.02
CA ASN A 191 -3.56 12.16 -10.16
C ASN A 191 -3.18 13.59 -9.73
N THR A 192 -4.07 14.57 -9.89
CA THR A 192 -3.77 15.98 -9.56
C THR A 192 -3.48 16.12 -8.07
N HIS A 193 -4.36 15.56 -7.23
CA HIS A 193 -4.19 15.53 -5.78
C HIS A 193 -2.97 14.69 -5.36
N ILE A 194 -2.70 13.58 -6.05
CA ILE A 194 -1.56 12.71 -5.76
C ILE A 194 -0.24 13.48 -5.99
N LYS A 195 -0.12 14.20 -7.12
CA LYS A 195 1.06 15.04 -7.40
C LYS A 195 1.22 16.17 -6.39
N HIS A 196 0.12 16.72 -5.89
CA HIS A 196 0.15 17.70 -4.78
C HIS A 196 0.68 17.08 -3.49
N SER A 197 0.16 15.92 -3.08
CA SER A 197 0.64 15.17 -1.91
C SER A 197 2.12 14.83 -2.00
N ILE A 198 2.60 14.41 -3.18
CA ILE A 198 4.02 14.14 -3.43
C ILE A 198 4.87 15.40 -3.16
N ARG A 199 4.52 16.54 -3.77
CA ARG A 199 5.24 17.80 -3.54
C ARG A 199 5.18 18.25 -2.09
N PHE A 200 4.01 18.17 -1.46
CA PHE A 200 3.81 18.55 -0.08
C PHE A 200 4.70 17.73 0.85
N LEU A 201 4.67 16.40 0.75
CA LEU A 201 5.48 15.52 1.61
C LEU A 201 6.97 15.67 1.32
N ALA A 202 7.38 15.90 0.07
CA ALA A 202 8.77 16.18 -0.27
C ALA A 202 9.26 17.48 0.40
N ALA A 203 8.47 18.56 0.32
CA ALA A 203 8.77 19.84 0.95
C ALA A 203 8.85 19.77 2.48
N GLN A 204 8.10 18.85 3.09
CA GLN A 204 8.15 18.57 4.54
C GLN A 204 9.28 17.60 4.94
N GLY A 205 10.07 17.10 3.99
CA GLY A 205 11.09 16.07 4.24
C GLY A 205 10.49 14.73 4.70
N LYS A 206 9.22 14.46 4.38
CA LYS A 206 8.47 13.26 4.79
C LYS A 206 8.11 12.33 3.64
N LEU A 207 8.49 12.65 2.40
CA LEU A 207 8.43 11.69 1.30
C LEU A 207 9.65 10.76 1.36
N ALA A 208 9.47 9.59 1.99
CA ALA A 208 10.55 8.62 2.18
C ALA A 208 10.94 7.92 0.86
N GLU A 209 9.96 7.68 -0.01
CA GLU A 209 10.17 7.04 -1.31
C GLU A 209 9.05 7.43 -2.27
N LEU A 210 9.40 7.80 -3.50
CA LEU A 210 8.45 7.89 -4.62
C LEU A 210 8.54 6.60 -5.44
N ARG A 211 7.41 5.95 -5.71
CA ARG A 211 7.34 4.66 -6.40
C ARG A 211 6.68 4.81 -7.76
N LEU A 212 7.33 4.24 -8.78
CA LEU A 212 6.82 4.15 -10.14
C LEU A 212 6.79 2.67 -10.55
N LEU A 213 5.60 2.14 -10.84
CA LEU A 213 5.47 0.79 -11.36
C LEU A 213 5.46 0.80 -12.88
N VAL A 214 6.49 0.21 -13.50
CA VAL A 214 6.58 0.07 -14.95
C VAL A 214 5.66 -1.06 -15.39
N ILE A 215 4.69 -0.75 -16.25
CA ILE A 215 3.74 -1.70 -16.83
C ILE A 215 3.75 -1.52 -18.35
N PRO A 216 4.29 -2.47 -19.13
CA PRO A 216 4.45 -2.31 -20.58
C PRO A 216 3.14 -1.98 -21.29
N GLY A 217 3.15 -0.91 -22.08
CA GLY A 217 1.98 -0.43 -22.83
C GLY A 217 0.84 0.14 -21.97
N GLN A 218 0.95 0.15 -20.64
CA GLN A 218 -0.13 0.57 -19.75
C GLN A 218 0.16 1.87 -19.02
N VAL A 219 1.43 2.22 -18.77
CA VAL A 219 1.86 3.50 -18.18
C VAL A 219 2.53 4.40 -19.22
N ASP A 220 2.49 5.70 -18.98
CA ASP A 220 2.91 6.76 -19.92
C ASP A 220 4.19 7.49 -19.49
N TYR A 221 4.97 6.93 -18.55
CA TYR A 221 6.19 7.57 -18.04
C TYR A 221 7.21 7.87 -19.14
N ALA A 222 7.50 6.90 -20.00
CA ALA A 222 8.49 7.04 -21.07
C ALA A 222 8.07 8.09 -22.11
N ALA A 223 6.77 8.17 -22.43
CA ALA A 223 6.23 9.17 -23.34
C ALA A 223 6.29 10.60 -22.78
N HIS A 224 6.43 10.75 -21.47
CA HIS A 224 6.46 12.03 -20.76
C HIS A 224 7.71 12.19 -19.89
N ILE A 225 8.81 11.57 -20.31
CA ILE A 225 10.01 11.43 -19.49
C ILE A 225 10.65 12.77 -19.10
N ASP A 226 10.60 13.79 -19.97
CA ASP A 226 11.09 15.13 -19.66
C ASP A 226 10.30 15.78 -18.52
N SER A 227 8.96 15.73 -18.60
CA SER A 227 8.09 16.30 -17.58
C SER A 227 8.14 15.52 -16.27
N LEU A 228 8.24 14.19 -16.36
CA LEU A 228 8.39 13.32 -15.20
C LEU A 228 9.72 13.58 -14.49
N ALA A 229 10.83 13.65 -15.22
CA ALA A 229 12.14 13.95 -14.65
C ALA A 229 12.17 15.33 -14.01
N ALA A 230 11.67 16.36 -14.69
CA ALA A 230 11.59 17.71 -14.12
C ALA A 230 10.77 17.74 -12.83
N PHE A 231 9.66 16.99 -12.78
CA PHE A 231 8.86 16.83 -11.57
C PHE A 231 9.66 16.15 -10.45
N ILE A 232 10.31 15.02 -10.72
CA ILE A 232 11.12 14.29 -9.73
C ILE A 232 12.25 15.16 -9.19
N THR A 233 13.01 15.82 -10.07
CA THR A 233 14.11 16.70 -9.68
C THR A 233 13.63 17.87 -8.80
N SER A 234 12.40 18.37 -9.03
CA SER A 234 11.80 19.41 -8.18
C SER A 234 11.47 18.95 -6.76
N LEU A 235 11.48 17.63 -6.49
CA LEU A 235 11.26 17.06 -5.16
C LEU A 235 12.55 17.02 -4.32
N GLY A 236 13.71 17.39 -4.88
CA GLY A 236 15.00 17.33 -4.21
C GLY A 236 15.57 15.91 -4.20
N GLU A 237 16.16 15.49 -3.08
CA GLU A 237 16.89 14.22 -2.98
C GLU A 237 16.01 13.01 -2.60
N VAL A 238 14.74 13.02 -3.00
CA VAL A 238 13.82 11.91 -2.71
C VAL A 238 14.24 10.65 -3.48
N PRO A 239 14.39 9.49 -2.81
CA PRO A 239 14.61 8.22 -3.50
C PRO A 239 13.42 7.86 -4.39
N VAL A 240 13.70 7.48 -5.63
CA VAL A 240 12.69 7.02 -6.59
C VAL A 240 12.89 5.54 -6.86
N ARG A 241 11.93 4.72 -6.46
CA ARG A 241 11.91 3.29 -6.75
C ARG A 241 11.17 3.02 -8.05
N LEU A 242 11.84 2.35 -8.98
CA LEU A 242 11.19 1.73 -10.13
C LEU A 242 10.87 0.28 -9.76
N ASN A 243 9.61 -0.10 -9.93
CA ASN A 243 9.14 -1.48 -9.77
C ASN A 243 8.79 -2.07 -11.13
N ALA A 244 9.01 -3.37 -11.30
CA ALA A 244 8.58 -4.12 -12.47
C ALA A 244 7.19 -4.72 -12.24
N PHE A 245 6.31 -4.63 -13.23
CA PHE A 245 5.02 -5.30 -13.17
C PHE A 245 5.16 -6.81 -13.39
N HIS A 246 4.49 -7.57 -12.54
CA HIS A 246 4.34 -9.01 -12.67
C HIS A 246 2.85 -9.35 -12.67
N ALA A 247 2.41 -10.11 -13.68
CA ALA A 247 1.01 -10.53 -13.81
C ALA A 247 0.61 -11.58 -12.76
N HIS A 248 1.58 -12.25 -12.14
CA HIS A 248 1.32 -13.19 -11.05
C HIS A 248 0.65 -12.48 -9.86
N GLY A 249 -0.42 -13.06 -9.33
CA GLY A 249 -1.20 -12.48 -8.22
C GLY A 249 -2.11 -11.30 -8.62
N VAL A 250 -2.15 -10.90 -9.88
CA VAL A 250 -3.06 -9.86 -10.39
C VAL A 250 -4.38 -10.49 -10.83
N TYR A 251 -5.46 -9.71 -10.73
CA TYR A 251 -6.81 -10.12 -11.07
C TYR A 251 -7.41 -9.28 -12.20
N GLY A 252 -8.47 -9.78 -12.84
CA GLY A 252 -9.14 -9.09 -13.93
C GLY A 252 -8.28 -9.01 -15.20
N GLU A 253 -8.48 -7.94 -15.97
CA GLU A 253 -7.84 -7.77 -17.29
C GLU A 253 -6.31 -7.70 -17.23
N ALA A 254 -5.73 -7.22 -16.12
CA ALA A 254 -4.30 -7.06 -15.99
C ALA A 254 -3.53 -8.39 -15.91
N LYS A 255 -4.22 -9.51 -15.68
CA LYS A 255 -3.63 -10.85 -15.78
C LYS A 255 -3.12 -11.17 -17.20
N ALA A 256 -3.73 -10.55 -18.22
CA ALA A 256 -3.32 -10.72 -19.61
C ALA A 256 -2.24 -9.72 -20.05
N TRP A 257 -1.84 -8.79 -19.19
CA TRP A 257 -0.80 -7.81 -19.53
C TRP A 257 0.59 -8.44 -19.44
N PRO A 258 1.51 -8.09 -20.35
CA PRO A 258 2.89 -8.55 -20.27
C PRO A 258 3.57 -8.02 -19.00
N GLY A 259 4.40 -8.85 -18.37
CA GLY A 259 5.29 -8.42 -17.30
C GLY A 259 6.36 -7.45 -17.80
N ALA A 260 6.84 -6.57 -16.94
CA ALA A 260 7.90 -5.62 -17.30
C ALA A 260 9.26 -6.33 -17.35
N THR A 261 9.94 -6.20 -18.49
CA THR A 261 11.28 -6.74 -18.69
C THR A 261 12.35 -5.86 -18.03
N PRO A 262 13.54 -6.41 -17.70
CA PRO A 262 14.69 -5.62 -17.27
C PRO A 262 14.99 -4.45 -18.19
N GLN A 263 14.98 -4.69 -19.51
CA GLN A 263 15.29 -3.67 -20.51
C GLN A 263 14.29 -2.50 -20.50
N GLU A 264 13.02 -2.75 -20.21
CA GLU A 264 12.02 -1.68 -20.13
C GLU A 264 12.20 -0.80 -18.89
N VAL A 265 12.52 -1.41 -17.75
CA VAL A 265 12.80 -0.68 -16.51
C VAL A 265 14.11 0.11 -16.63
N GLU A 266 15.16 -0.52 -17.16
CA GLU A 266 16.46 0.12 -17.40
C GLU A 266 16.36 1.28 -18.39
N ARG A 267 15.60 1.13 -19.48
CA ARG A 267 15.36 2.23 -20.43
C ARG A 267 14.71 3.44 -19.76
N LEU A 268 13.72 3.23 -18.89
CA LEU A 268 13.13 4.32 -18.13
C LEU A 268 14.15 4.92 -17.15
N ALA A 269 14.90 4.07 -16.44
CA ALA A 269 15.91 4.50 -15.49
C ALA A 269 16.99 5.38 -16.14
N ASP A 270 17.55 4.94 -17.25
CA ASP A 270 18.60 5.68 -17.96
C ASP A 270 18.08 6.98 -18.54
N GLY A 271 16.85 6.98 -19.06
CA GLY A 271 16.20 8.20 -19.52
C GLY A 271 15.96 9.21 -18.39
N LEU A 272 15.66 8.75 -17.17
CA LEU A 272 15.54 9.60 -15.98
C LEU A 272 16.91 10.10 -15.49
N ARG A 273 17.94 9.24 -15.45
CA ARG A 273 19.32 9.61 -15.09
C ARG A 273 19.89 10.66 -16.02
N ALA A 274 19.68 10.51 -17.32
CA ALA A 274 20.10 11.48 -18.33
C ALA A 274 19.48 12.88 -18.12
N ARG A 275 18.42 12.97 -17.32
CA ARG A 275 17.71 14.21 -16.97
C ARG A 275 17.93 14.65 -15.52
N GLY A 276 18.95 14.10 -14.86
CA GLY A 276 19.40 14.52 -13.53
C GLY A 276 18.71 13.82 -12.35
N VAL A 277 17.89 12.79 -12.58
CA VAL A 277 17.34 11.99 -11.48
C VAL A 277 18.42 11.05 -10.94
N ALA A 278 19.03 11.44 -9.81
CA ALA A 278 20.20 10.75 -9.27
C ALA A 278 19.87 9.50 -8.43
N LYS A 279 18.86 9.58 -7.55
CA LYS A 279 18.55 8.52 -6.56
C LYS A 279 17.51 7.53 -7.07
N LEU A 280 17.86 6.76 -8.10
CA LEU A 280 17.03 5.66 -8.59
C LEU A 280 17.34 4.34 -7.87
N ILE A 281 16.28 3.67 -7.42
CA ILE A 281 16.34 2.31 -6.89
C ILE A 281 15.64 1.40 -7.88
N LEU A 282 16.36 0.40 -8.40
CA LEU A 282 15.82 -0.57 -9.35
C LEU A 282 15.28 -1.81 -8.64
N PRO A 283 14.43 -2.62 -9.29
CA PRO A 283 14.00 -3.91 -8.76
C PRO A 283 15.21 -4.79 -8.46
N ALA A 284 15.21 -5.45 -7.30
CA ALA A 284 16.24 -6.44 -6.98
C ALA A 284 16.08 -7.72 -7.80
N LEU A 285 14.85 -8.02 -8.24
CA LEU A 285 14.49 -9.19 -9.04
C LEU A 285 13.48 -8.77 -10.11
N TYR A 286 13.62 -9.39 -11.28
CA TYR A 286 12.66 -9.34 -12.37
C TYR A 286 12.04 -10.74 -12.48
N LEU A 287 10.87 -10.92 -11.87
CA LEU A 287 10.16 -12.20 -11.78
C LEU A 287 9.27 -12.50 -13.00
#